data_AF-A0A536AH07-F1
#
_entry.id   AF-A0A536AH07-F1
#
_cell.length_a   1.000
_cell.length_b   1.000
_cell.length_c   1.000
_cell.angle_alpha   90.00
_cell.angle_beta   90.00
_cell.angle_gamma   90.00
#
_symmetry.space_group_name_H-M   'P 1'
#
loop_
_entity.id
_entity.type
_entity.pdbx_description
1 polymer ?
#
loop_
_entity_poly.entity_id
_entity_poly.type
_entity_poly.pdbx_seq_one_letter_code
_entity_poly.pdbx_strand_id
1 'polypeptide(L)'
;MSFLVPAALAFGIIIPIILLLYFMRPKRQDRIVGSTLLWQQALQDLQASRPWQRLRITPLLLLQLLAALVIVLILARPAIFLRSPISGNTIIILQASASMQANDVTPNRFEVAKSQIADLVDNLGPNDHLSLISMAHTPQVLVALSQDRGQIMAALQRAKVTNQDADLEQALSLAVSLAAGRTNIQVLVIGDGHVLSPDQTLVLPFPVSYFRIGTDAPNVALLALAARSLQGNLVALAQVANYSHVQRSIPVELYADGRLVNVQTITLGAGASGALQWGPL
;
A
#
# COMPACT_ATOMS: atom_id res chain seq x y z
N MET A 1 -12.45 10.91 -10.88
CA MET A 1 -13.68 10.88 -10.08
C MET A 1 -14.85 10.76 -11.03
N SER A 2 -15.60 9.68 -10.99
CA SER A 2 -16.87 9.57 -11.71
C SER A 2 -18.00 9.46 -10.68
N PHE A 3 -19.11 10.13 -10.96
CA PHE A 3 -20.31 10.06 -10.13
C PHE A 3 -21.11 8.84 -10.57
N LEU A 4 -21.47 7.96 -9.63
CA LEU A 4 -22.27 6.77 -9.94
C LEU A 4 -23.69 7.15 -10.42
N VAL A 5 -24.18 8.32 -9.99
CA VAL A 5 -25.47 8.89 -10.43
C VAL A 5 -25.28 10.36 -10.77
N PRO A 6 -24.85 10.72 -12.00
CA PRO A 6 -24.62 12.11 -12.39
C PRO A 6 -25.87 12.99 -12.28
N ALA A 7 -27.05 12.38 -12.48
CA ALA A 7 -28.35 13.03 -12.36
C ALA A 7 -28.63 13.57 -10.94
N ALA A 8 -27.98 13.03 -9.91
CA ALA A 8 -28.15 13.50 -8.53
C ALA A 8 -27.66 14.94 -8.31
N LEU A 9 -26.76 15.44 -9.18
CA LEU A 9 -26.32 16.84 -9.15
C LEU A 9 -27.48 17.82 -9.41
N ALA A 10 -28.55 17.38 -10.08
CA ALA A 10 -29.75 18.20 -10.29
C ALA A 10 -30.45 18.58 -8.98
N PHE A 11 -30.32 17.78 -7.92
CA PHE A 11 -30.83 18.13 -6.58
C PHE A 11 -30.09 19.30 -5.93
N GLY A 12 -28.96 19.74 -6.50
CA GLY A 12 -28.30 20.99 -6.14
C GLY A 12 -29.20 22.23 -6.26
N ILE A 13 -30.32 22.13 -6.99
CA ILE A 13 -31.34 23.19 -7.08
C ILE A 13 -32.00 23.54 -5.73
N ILE A 14 -31.88 22.68 -4.72
CA ILE A 14 -32.32 22.96 -3.35
C ILE A 14 -31.57 24.18 -2.77
N ILE A 15 -30.30 24.38 -3.14
CA ILE A 15 -29.47 25.50 -2.65
C ILE A 15 -30.03 26.87 -3.08
N PRO A 16 -30.29 27.15 -4.39
CA PRO A 16 -30.90 28.41 -4.79
C PRO A 16 -32.33 28.57 -4.27
N ILE A 17 -33.09 27.49 -4.06
CA ILE A 17 -34.42 27.56 -3.44
C ILE A 17 -34.33 28.03 -1.98
N ILE A 18 -33.40 27.50 -1.18
CA ILE A 18 -33.17 27.94 0.21
C ILE A 18 -32.79 29.43 0.24
N LEU A 19 -31.90 29.85 -0.66
CA LEU A 19 -31.51 31.26 -0.78
C LEU A 19 -32.69 32.14 -1.15
N LEU A 20 -33.51 31.73 -2.13
CA LEU A 20 -34.70 32.47 -2.56
C LEU A 20 -35.72 32.60 -1.43
N LEU A 21 -36.01 31.52 -0.70
CA LEU A 21 -36.89 31.54 0.47
C LEU A 21 -36.33 32.42 1.60
N TYR A 22 -35.01 32.44 1.79
CA TYR A 22 -34.37 33.33 2.75
C TYR A 22 -34.51 34.81 2.35
N PHE A 23 -34.31 35.14 1.08
CA PHE A 23 -34.51 36.50 0.55
C PHE A 23 -35.96 36.95 0.65
N MET A 24 -36.91 36.04 0.41
CA MET A 24 -38.33 36.33 0.49
C MET A 24 -38.86 36.46 1.92
N ARG A 25 -38.06 36.14 2.95
CA ARG A 25 -38.50 36.20 4.35
C ARG A 25 -38.45 37.65 4.85
N PRO A 26 -39.59 38.37 4.95
CA PRO A 26 -39.59 39.76 5.36
C PRO A 26 -39.32 39.79 6.87
N LYS A 27 -38.19 40.37 7.29
CA LYS A 27 -37.95 40.64 8.71
C LYS A 27 -38.68 41.92 9.09
N ARG A 28 -39.90 41.78 9.61
CA ARG A 28 -40.58 42.89 10.29
C ARG A 28 -39.96 43.04 11.67
N GLN A 29 -39.40 44.22 11.93
CA GLN A 29 -38.98 44.58 13.28
C GLN A 29 -40.17 45.24 13.97
N ASP A 30 -40.75 44.55 14.94
CA ASP A 30 -41.80 45.15 15.75
C ASP A 30 -41.16 46.18 16.68
N ARG A 31 -41.40 47.47 16.38
CA ARG A 31 -41.07 48.57 17.27
C ARG A 31 -42.36 49.10 17.88
N ILE A 32 -42.41 49.14 19.22
CA ILE A 32 -43.50 49.79 19.94
C ILE A 32 -43.24 51.29 19.88
N VAL A 33 -44.14 52.04 19.22
CA VAL A 33 -44.04 53.49 19.07
C VAL A 33 -45.26 54.13 19.74
N GLY A 34 -45.03 54.99 20.74
CA GLY A 34 -46.08 55.60 21.57
C GLY A 34 -46.70 56.89 21.01
N SER A 35 -46.75 57.09 19.70
CA SER A 35 -47.31 58.33 19.12
C SER A 35 -47.93 58.13 17.74
N THR A 36 -49.12 58.69 17.53
CA THR A 36 -49.91 58.62 16.29
C THR A 36 -49.41 59.52 15.16
N LEU A 37 -48.44 60.41 15.40
CA LEU A 37 -47.89 61.34 14.40
C LEU A 37 -46.87 60.70 13.44
N LEU A 38 -46.27 59.56 13.79
CA LEU A 38 -45.22 58.92 12.99
C LEU A 38 -45.74 57.97 11.90
N TRP A 39 -47.05 57.75 11.82
CA TRP A 39 -47.64 56.80 10.87
C TRP A 39 -47.56 57.27 9.41
N GLN A 40 -47.57 58.59 9.17
CA GLN A 40 -47.45 59.16 7.83
C GLN A 40 -46.02 59.02 7.24
N GLN A 41 -44.98 58.98 8.08
CA GLN A 41 -43.61 58.70 7.64
C GLN A 41 -43.34 57.19 7.49
N ALA A 42 -43.98 56.35 8.29
CA ALA A 42 -43.87 54.89 8.18
C ALA A 42 -44.44 54.32 6.86
N LEU A 43 -45.41 55.01 6.24
CA LEU A 43 -45.96 54.64 4.93
C LEU A 43 -44.97 54.90 3.77
N GLN A 44 -44.03 55.84 3.91
CA GLN A 44 -43.02 56.13 2.88
C GLN A 44 -41.85 55.14 2.93
N ASP A 45 -41.52 54.59 4.10
CA ASP A 45 -40.46 53.58 4.26
C ASP A 45 -40.82 52.19 3.72
N LEU A 46 -42.08 51.97 3.31
CA LEU A 46 -42.50 50.75 2.61
C LEU A 46 -41.96 50.68 1.16
N GLN A 47 -41.52 51.79 0.57
CA GLN A 47 -41.07 51.85 -0.82
C GLN A 47 -39.59 51.51 -1.05
N ALA A 48 -38.80 51.29 0.01
CA ALA A 48 -37.39 50.94 -0.13
C ALA A 48 -37.07 49.52 0.38
N SER A 49 -37.97 48.57 0.14
CA SER A 49 -37.66 47.14 0.26
C SER A 49 -36.71 46.72 -0.87
N ARG A 50 -35.44 47.12 -0.80
CA ARG A 50 -34.41 46.67 -1.74
C ARG A 50 -34.21 45.16 -1.50
N PRO A 51 -34.64 44.28 -2.42
CA PRO A 51 -34.59 42.82 -2.20
C PRO A 51 -33.15 42.29 -2.11
N TRP A 52 -32.16 43.13 -2.42
CA TRP A 52 -30.73 42.82 -2.45
C TRP A 52 -29.96 43.42 -1.26
N GLN A 53 -30.57 43.53 -0.08
CA GLN A 53 -29.79 43.85 1.12
C GLN A 53 -28.75 42.74 1.35
N ARG A 54 -27.47 43.17 1.49
CA ARG A 54 -26.25 42.36 1.65
C ARG A 54 -26.54 41.04 2.38
N LEU A 55 -26.20 39.90 1.77
CA LEU A 55 -26.34 38.57 2.38
C LEU A 55 -25.73 38.59 3.78
N ARG A 56 -26.58 38.71 4.80
CA ARG A 56 -26.16 38.50 6.18
C ARG A 56 -26.10 37.00 6.38
N ILE A 57 -24.90 36.46 6.21
CA ILE A 57 -24.59 35.06 6.49
C ILE A 57 -24.85 34.85 7.98
N THR A 58 -26.00 34.27 8.30
CA THR A 58 -26.31 33.85 9.66
C THR A 58 -25.83 32.42 9.85
N PRO A 59 -25.45 32.01 11.07
CA PRO A 59 -24.99 30.65 11.32
C PRO A 59 -26.03 29.60 10.91
N LEU A 60 -27.33 29.92 11.03
CA LEU A 60 -28.42 29.04 10.61
C LEU A 60 -28.47 28.84 9.08
N LEU A 61 -28.26 29.90 8.30
CA LEU A 61 -28.22 29.81 6.83
C LEU A 61 -27.00 29.00 6.37
N LEU A 62 -25.86 29.17 7.03
CA LEU A 62 -24.66 28.38 6.74
C LEU A 62 -24.90 26.90 7.04
N LEU A 63 -25.56 26.58 8.17
CA LEU A 63 -25.92 25.21 8.52
C LEU A 63 -26.88 24.57 7.51
N GLN A 64 -27.86 25.33 7.01
CA GLN A 64 -28.81 24.86 5.99
C GLN A 64 -28.12 24.57 4.65
N LEU A 65 -27.21 25.44 4.23
CA LEU A 65 -26.41 25.23 3.01
C LEU A 65 -25.50 24.01 3.14
N LEU A 66 -24.86 23.84 4.30
CA LEU A 66 -23.99 22.69 4.57
C LEU A 66 -24.81 21.39 4.57
N ALA A 67 -25.97 21.37 5.23
CA ALA A 67 -26.86 20.21 5.24
C ALA A 67 -27.33 19.84 3.82
N ALA A 68 -27.73 20.84 3.01
CA ALA A 68 -28.11 20.62 1.62
C ALA A 68 -26.93 20.06 0.79
N LEU A 69 -25.73 20.59 0.98
CA LEU A 69 -24.52 20.09 0.32
C LEU A 69 -24.23 18.62 0.70
N VAL A 70 -24.33 18.28 1.99
CA VAL A 70 -24.13 16.90 2.48
C VAL A 70 -25.17 15.95 1.89
N ILE A 71 -26.44 16.36 1.83
CA ILE A 71 -27.50 15.55 1.21
C ILE A 71 -27.20 15.30 -0.27
N VAL A 72 -26.80 16.34 -1.02
CA VAL A 72 -26.42 16.20 -2.44
C VAL A 72 -25.21 15.28 -2.60
N LEU A 73 -24.21 15.39 -1.73
CA LEU A 73 -23.03 14.50 -1.76
C LEU A 73 -23.39 13.05 -1.45
N ILE A 74 -24.29 12.80 -0.48
CA ILE A 74 -24.78 11.44 -0.18
C ILE A 74 -25.52 10.85 -1.37
N LEU A 75 -26.40 11.64 -2.01
CA LEU A 75 -27.15 11.23 -3.20
C LEU A 75 -26.26 11.03 -4.44
N ALA A 76 -25.27 11.90 -4.63
CA ALA A 76 -24.32 11.82 -5.74
C ALA A 76 -23.36 10.63 -5.63
N ARG A 77 -23.22 10.03 -4.42
CA ARG A 77 -22.33 8.90 -4.12
C ARG A 77 -20.98 9.07 -4.83
N PRO A 78 -20.18 10.08 -4.44
CA PRO A 78 -18.88 10.31 -5.07
C PRO A 78 -18.02 9.06 -4.90
N ALA A 79 -17.83 8.32 -5.99
CA ALA A 79 -16.95 7.17 -6.02
C ALA A 79 -15.54 7.66 -6.34
N ILE A 80 -14.67 7.57 -5.35
CA ILE A 80 -13.23 7.62 -5.60
C ILE A 80 -12.87 6.23 -6.11
N PHE A 81 -12.91 6.04 -7.42
CA PHE A 81 -12.16 4.95 -8.03
C PHE A 81 -10.68 5.26 -7.78
N LEU A 82 -10.14 4.79 -6.64
CA LEU A 82 -8.72 4.51 -6.61
C LEU A 82 -8.50 3.58 -7.79
N ARG A 83 -7.61 3.97 -8.72
CA ARG A 83 -7.14 3.03 -9.74
C ARG A 83 -6.63 1.84 -8.95
N SER A 84 -7.42 0.77 -8.90
CA SER A 84 -6.93 -0.48 -8.36
C SER A 84 -5.67 -0.78 -9.17
N PRO A 85 -4.53 -1.08 -8.54
CA PRO A 85 -3.32 -1.46 -9.26
C PRO A 85 -3.52 -2.73 -10.10
N ILE A 86 -4.71 -3.33 -10.01
CA ILE A 86 -5.15 -4.55 -10.65
C ILE A 86 -6.37 -4.20 -11.49
N SER A 87 -6.15 -4.04 -12.78
CA SER A 87 -7.19 -4.04 -13.81
C SER A 87 -6.75 -4.92 -14.97
N GLY A 88 -7.62 -5.82 -15.43
CA GLY A 88 -7.31 -6.76 -16.50
C GLY A 88 -6.42 -7.93 -16.05
N ASN A 89 -5.30 -8.13 -16.74
CA ASN A 89 -4.39 -9.25 -16.49
C ASN A 89 -3.23 -8.79 -15.57
N THR A 90 -3.18 -9.31 -14.35
CA THR A 90 -2.15 -8.94 -13.37
C THR A 90 -1.28 -10.13 -13.02
N ILE A 91 0.03 -9.94 -13.01
CA ILE A 91 0.99 -10.93 -12.50
C ILE A 91 1.61 -10.35 -11.23
N ILE A 92 1.38 -11.01 -10.10
CA ILE A 92 1.98 -10.66 -8.83
C ILE A 92 3.21 -11.55 -8.61
N ILE A 93 4.35 -10.92 -8.34
CA ILE A 93 5.59 -11.59 -7.95
C ILE A 93 5.80 -11.34 -6.46
N LEU A 94 5.63 -12.39 -5.65
CA LEU A 94 5.83 -12.38 -4.20
C LEU A 94 7.25 -12.83 -3.87
N GLN A 95 8.07 -11.94 -3.31
CA GLN A 95 9.39 -12.29 -2.80
C GLN A 95 9.30 -13.28 -1.64
N ALA A 96 10.08 -14.36 -1.71
CA ALA A 96 10.12 -15.45 -0.73
C ALA A 96 11.57 -15.77 -0.29
N SER A 97 12.41 -14.73 -0.16
CA SER A 97 13.80 -14.82 0.32
C SER A 97 13.91 -14.84 1.84
N ALA A 98 15.10 -15.17 2.35
CA ALA A 98 15.42 -15.16 3.78
C ALA A 98 15.13 -13.79 4.44
N SER A 99 15.41 -12.70 3.74
CA SER A 99 15.19 -11.33 4.24
C SER A 99 13.71 -11.01 4.50
N MET A 100 12.76 -11.74 3.89
CA MET A 100 11.33 -11.56 4.13
C MET A 100 10.89 -12.11 5.49
N GLN A 101 11.75 -12.85 6.19
CA GLN A 101 11.51 -13.32 7.57
C GLN A 101 11.83 -12.25 8.63
N ALA A 102 12.31 -11.07 8.23
CA ALA A 102 12.60 -9.98 9.15
C ALA A 102 11.34 -9.48 9.86
N ASN A 103 11.49 -9.18 11.15
CA ASN A 103 10.42 -8.72 12.05
C ASN A 103 10.42 -7.19 12.27
N ASP A 104 11.05 -6.43 11.36
CA ASP A 104 11.01 -4.96 11.38
C ASP A 104 9.61 -4.41 11.07
N VAL A 105 8.75 -5.25 10.51
CA VAL A 105 7.29 -5.05 10.42
C VAL A 105 6.59 -6.24 11.06
N THR A 106 5.42 -6.02 11.67
CA THR A 106 4.68 -7.07 12.39
C THR A 106 3.73 -7.82 11.45
N PRO A 107 3.66 -9.17 11.52
CA PRO A 107 4.52 -10.06 12.30
C PRO A 107 5.90 -10.27 11.66
N ASN A 108 5.97 -10.29 10.33
CA ASN A 108 7.19 -10.24 9.52
C ASN A 108 6.87 -9.69 8.12
N ARG A 109 7.89 -9.37 7.32
CA ARG A 109 7.70 -8.81 5.97
C ARG A 109 6.89 -9.73 5.05
N PHE A 110 7.09 -11.05 5.13
CA PHE A 110 6.40 -12.02 4.28
C PHE A 110 4.89 -12.07 4.54
N GLU A 111 4.46 -12.07 5.79
CA GLU A 111 3.03 -12.08 6.14
C GLU A 111 2.37 -10.75 5.80
N VAL A 112 3.08 -9.62 5.93
CA VAL A 112 2.60 -8.32 5.42
C VAL A 112 2.46 -8.34 3.90
N ALA A 113 3.38 -9.00 3.18
CA ALA A 113 3.25 -9.17 1.73
C ALA A 113 2.02 -10.01 1.37
N LYS A 114 1.79 -11.10 2.09
CA LYS A 114 0.60 -11.94 1.91
C LYS A 114 -0.70 -11.18 2.22
N SER A 115 -0.75 -10.38 3.28
CA SER A 115 -1.95 -9.60 3.59
C SER A 115 -2.28 -8.58 2.50
N GLN A 116 -1.27 -7.89 1.97
CA GLN A 116 -1.47 -6.97 0.86
C GLN A 116 -1.95 -7.67 -0.41
N ILE A 117 -1.41 -8.85 -0.72
CA ILE A 117 -1.90 -9.65 -1.86
C ILE A 117 -3.34 -10.10 -1.61
N ALA A 118 -3.70 -10.48 -0.39
CA ALA A 118 -5.07 -10.84 -0.04
C ALA A 118 -6.04 -9.67 -0.27
N ASP A 119 -5.70 -8.47 0.21
CA ASP A 119 -6.51 -7.26 0.00
C ASP A 119 -6.68 -6.95 -1.51
N LEU A 120 -5.63 -7.17 -2.29
CA LEU A 120 -5.65 -7.01 -3.75
C LEU A 120 -6.56 -8.05 -4.44
N VAL A 121 -6.56 -9.29 -3.97
CA VAL A 121 -7.41 -10.38 -4.46
C VAL A 121 -8.88 -10.13 -4.14
N ASP A 122 -9.18 -9.59 -2.96
CA ASP A 122 -10.56 -9.28 -2.55
C ASP A 122 -11.19 -8.18 -3.43
N ASN A 123 -10.36 -7.31 -4.00
CA ASN A 123 -10.77 -6.22 -4.88
C ASN A 123 -10.73 -6.57 -6.39
N LEU A 124 -10.47 -7.83 -6.78
CA LEU A 124 -10.48 -8.27 -8.17
C LEU A 124 -11.86 -8.11 -8.81
N GLY A 125 -11.95 -7.48 -9.98
CA GLY A 125 -13.16 -7.46 -10.79
C GLY A 125 -13.52 -8.84 -11.36
N PRO A 126 -14.77 -9.05 -11.80
CA PRO A 126 -15.23 -10.34 -12.34
C PRO A 126 -14.52 -10.76 -13.64
N ASN A 127 -13.90 -9.82 -14.36
CA ASN A 127 -13.17 -10.09 -15.60
C ASN A 127 -11.64 -10.04 -15.43
N ASP A 128 -11.16 -9.79 -14.22
CA ASP A 128 -9.74 -9.67 -13.96
C ASP A 128 -9.12 -11.05 -13.76
N HIS A 129 -7.93 -11.25 -14.31
CA HIS A 129 -7.16 -12.47 -14.15
C HIS A 129 -5.91 -12.17 -13.36
N LEU A 130 -5.58 -13.04 -12.41
CA LEU A 130 -4.39 -12.92 -11.59
C LEU A 130 -3.50 -14.16 -11.73
N SER A 131 -2.21 -13.92 -11.91
CA SER A 131 -1.16 -14.92 -11.76
C SER A 131 -0.32 -14.59 -10.54
N LEU A 132 0.07 -15.60 -9.78
CA LEU A 132 0.90 -15.46 -8.59
C LEU A 132 2.19 -16.26 -8.80
N ILE A 133 3.32 -15.58 -8.72
CA ILE A 133 4.66 -16.15 -8.79
C ILE A 133 5.33 -15.98 -7.43
N SER A 134 5.90 -17.06 -6.89
CA SER A 134 6.82 -16.98 -5.74
C SER A 134 8.23 -16.79 -6.26
N MET A 135 8.90 -15.73 -5.81
CA MET A 135 10.27 -15.38 -6.15
C MET A 135 11.20 -15.77 -5.00
N ALA A 136 11.63 -17.03 -5.02
CA ALA A 136 12.75 -17.53 -4.24
C ALA A 136 13.98 -17.67 -5.16
N HIS A 137 15.01 -18.41 -4.74
CA HIS A 137 16.19 -18.69 -5.56
C HIS A 137 15.82 -19.40 -6.87
N THR A 138 14.80 -20.26 -6.82
CA THR A 138 14.12 -20.82 -8.00
C THR A 138 12.68 -20.32 -8.02
N PRO A 139 12.34 -19.37 -8.90
CA PRO A 139 10.97 -18.85 -8.99
C PRO A 139 9.96 -19.91 -9.42
N GLN A 140 8.76 -19.86 -8.86
CA GLN A 140 7.70 -20.83 -9.13
C GLN A 140 6.36 -20.14 -9.37
N VAL A 141 5.62 -20.59 -10.39
CA VAL A 141 4.24 -20.14 -10.63
C VAL A 141 3.31 -20.89 -9.68
N LEU A 142 2.73 -20.20 -8.72
CA LEU A 142 1.76 -20.76 -7.77
C LEU A 142 0.36 -20.86 -8.38
N VAL A 143 -0.02 -19.84 -9.14
CA VAL A 143 -1.28 -19.76 -9.89
C VAL A 143 -1.03 -19.08 -11.21
N ALA A 144 -1.55 -19.65 -12.29
CA ALA A 144 -1.52 -19.04 -13.60
C ALA A 144 -2.93 -18.61 -13.99
N LEU A 145 -3.11 -17.30 -14.21
CA LEU A 145 -4.26 -16.72 -14.91
C LEU A 145 -5.63 -17.17 -14.38
N SER A 146 -5.80 -17.10 -13.05
CA SER A 146 -7.05 -17.47 -12.41
C SER A 146 -7.93 -16.25 -12.15
N GLN A 147 -9.24 -16.45 -12.23
CA GLN A 147 -10.27 -15.52 -11.75
C GLN A 147 -10.88 -15.99 -10.41
N ASP A 148 -10.58 -17.23 -10.02
CA ASP A 148 -11.09 -17.83 -8.79
C ASP A 148 -10.29 -17.31 -7.59
N ARG A 149 -10.90 -16.39 -6.85
CA ARG A 149 -10.34 -15.83 -5.62
C ARG A 149 -9.99 -16.90 -4.60
N GLY A 150 -10.81 -17.96 -4.48
CA GLY A 150 -10.57 -19.05 -3.55
C GLY A 150 -9.31 -19.84 -3.91
N GLN A 151 -9.11 -20.12 -5.21
CA GLN A 151 -7.90 -20.77 -5.70
C GLN A 151 -6.64 -19.93 -5.43
N ILE A 152 -6.71 -18.62 -5.72
CA ILE A 152 -5.61 -17.69 -5.50
C ILE A 152 -5.26 -17.60 -4.01
N MET A 153 -6.27 -17.42 -3.15
CA MET A 153 -6.07 -17.33 -1.70
C MET A 153 -5.51 -18.63 -1.13
N ALA A 154 -5.98 -19.79 -1.59
CA ALA A 154 -5.45 -21.07 -1.15
C ALA A 154 -3.98 -21.26 -1.57
N ALA A 155 -3.60 -20.81 -2.77
CA ALA A 155 -2.21 -20.85 -3.21
C ALA A 155 -1.32 -19.88 -2.43
N LEU A 156 -1.81 -18.66 -2.15
CA LEU A 156 -1.13 -17.66 -1.34
C LEU A 156 -0.87 -18.18 0.09
N GLN A 157 -1.84 -18.88 0.68
CA GLN A 157 -1.67 -19.48 2.02
C GLN A 157 -0.67 -20.63 2.04
N ARG A 158 -0.50 -21.34 0.93
CA ARG A 158 0.52 -22.40 0.79
C ARG A 158 1.92 -21.87 0.51
N ALA A 159 2.05 -20.61 0.09
CA ALA A 159 3.34 -19.99 -0.18
C ALA A 159 4.19 -19.97 1.10
N LYS A 160 5.45 -20.37 0.98
CA LYS A 160 6.41 -20.40 2.09
C LYS A 160 7.64 -19.58 1.75
N VAL A 161 8.14 -18.88 2.75
CA VAL A 161 9.43 -18.21 2.70
C VAL A 161 10.57 -19.24 2.71
N THR A 162 11.67 -18.93 2.05
CA THR A 162 12.87 -19.77 2.01
C THR A 162 14.01 -19.11 2.79
N ASN A 163 15.05 -19.88 3.09
CA ASN A 163 16.29 -19.37 3.71
C ASN A 163 17.34 -18.98 2.66
N GLN A 164 16.93 -18.80 1.41
CA GLN A 164 17.81 -18.46 0.28
C GLN A 164 17.54 -17.05 -0.22
N ASP A 165 18.38 -16.58 -1.14
CA ASP A 165 18.13 -15.32 -1.83
C ASP A 165 16.99 -15.47 -2.85
N ALA A 166 16.55 -14.36 -3.43
CA ALA A 166 15.52 -14.29 -4.45
C ALA A 166 16.12 -13.92 -5.83
N ASP A 167 15.61 -14.53 -6.90
CA ASP A 167 16.04 -14.20 -8.27
C ASP A 167 14.92 -13.48 -9.03
N LEU A 168 15.06 -12.15 -9.14
CA LEU A 168 14.09 -11.30 -9.82
C LEU A 168 14.14 -11.47 -11.34
N GLU A 169 15.31 -11.70 -11.92
CA GLU A 169 15.46 -11.83 -13.38
C GLU A 169 14.74 -13.10 -13.88
N GLN A 170 14.95 -14.22 -13.20
CA GLN A 170 14.23 -15.46 -13.50
C GLN A 170 12.72 -15.31 -13.27
N ALA A 171 12.30 -14.62 -12.20
CA ALA A 171 10.87 -14.41 -11.91
C ALA A 171 10.21 -13.54 -12.99
N LEU A 172 10.90 -12.51 -13.47
CA LEU A 172 10.44 -11.67 -14.58
C LEU A 172 10.41 -12.43 -15.90
N SER A 173 11.37 -13.31 -16.17
CA SER A 173 11.36 -14.20 -17.34
C SER A 173 10.14 -15.14 -17.35
N LEU A 174 9.77 -15.68 -16.18
CA LEU A 174 8.50 -16.43 -16.03
C LEU A 174 7.28 -15.53 -16.26
N ALA A 175 7.30 -14.30 -15.76
CA ALA A 175 6.22 -13.34 -16.00
C ALA A 175 6.07 -12.99 -17.49
N VAL A 176 7.18 -12.81 -18.23
CA VAL A 176 7.18 -12.63 -19.69
C VAL A 176 6.57 -13.83 -20.40
N SER A 177 6.92 -15.04 -19.98
CA SER A 177 6.37 -16.27 -20.55
C SER A 177 4.87 -16.39 -20.30
N LEU A 178 4.38 -16.06 -19.10
CA LEU A 178 2.94 -16.02 -18.78
C LEU A 178 2.20 -14.89 -19.50
N ALA A 179 2.91 -13.82 -19.84
CA ALA A 179 2.35 -12.67 -20.54
C ALA A 179 2.22 -12.86 -22.06
N ALA A 180 2.88 -13.88 -22.62
CA ALA A 180 2.91 -14.13 -24.05
C ALA A 180 1.48 -14.25 -24.64
N GLY A 181 1.22 -13.50 -25.72
CA GLY A 181 -0.07 -13.54 -26.43
C GLY A 181 -1.22 -12.78 -25.75
N ARG A 182 -0.95 -12.03 -24.68
CA ARG A 182 -1.95 -11.24 -23.97
C ARG A 182 -1.66 -9.74 -24.05
N THR A 183 -2.72 -8.95 -24.01
CA THR A 183 -2.67 -7.49 -23.99
C THR A 183 -3.06 -6.97 -22.60
N ASN A 184 -2.61 -5.74 -22.30
CA ASN A 184 -2.93 -5.03 -21.05
C ASN A 184 -2.52 -5.81 -19.78
N ILE A 185 -1.25 -6.24 -19.74
CA ILE A 185 -0.65 -6.88 -18.58
C ILE A 185 0.05 -5.84 -17.72
N GLN A 186 -0.08 -5.99 -16.41
CA GLN A 186 0.78 -5.32 -15.44
C GLN A 186 1.44 -6.34 -14.52
N VAL A 187 2.68 -6.06 -14.14
CA VAL A 187 3.42 -6.85 -13.16
C VAL A 187 3.59 -6.04 -11.89
N LEU A 188 3.20 -6.64 -10.76
CA LEU A 188 3.41 -6.08 -9.44
C LEU A 188 4.40 -6.96 -8.69
N VAL A 189 5.57 -6.42 -8.38
CA VAL A 189 6.58 -7.10 -7.56
C VAL A 189 6.42 -6.62 -6.13
N ILE A 190 6.29 -7.54 -5.19
CA ILE A 190 6.11 -7.25 -3.77
C ILE A 190 7.28 -7.89 -3.02
N GLY A 191 8.07 -7.07 -2.33
CA GLY A 191 9.30 -7.52 -1.69
C GLY A 191 9.99 -6.44 -0.88
N ASP A 192 11.23 -6.67 -0.45
CA ASP A 192 11.94 -5.78 0.49
C ASP A 192 12.90 -4.74 -0.17
N GLY A 193 13.11 -4.87 -1.47
CA GLY A 193 13.89 -3.97 -2.32
C GLY A 193 15.32 -4.44 -2.59
N HIS A 194 15.81 -5.48 -1.91
CA HIS A 194 17.22 -5.89 -2.01
C HIS A 194 17.60 -6.57 -3.33
N VAL A 195 16.62 -7.08 -4.06
CA VAL A 195 16.84 -7.80 -5.33
C VAL A 195 17.02 -6.84 -6.52
N LEU A 196 16.74 -5.54 -6.33
CA LEU A 196 16.90 -4.54 -7.37
C LEU A 196 18.35 -4.04 -7.38
N SER A 197 19.09 -4.38 -8.44
CA SER A 197 20.41 -3.77 -8.67
C SER A 197 20.23 -2.38 -9.30
N PRO A 198 20.88 -1.32 -8.80
CA PRO A 198 20.73 0.05 -9.30
C PRO A 198 21.00 0.23 -10.80
N ASP A 199 21.86 -0.62 -11.37
CA ASP A 199 22.30 -0.55 -12.76
C ASP A 199 21.49 -1.47 -13.70
N GLN A 200 20.52 -2.23 -13.18
CA GLN A 200 19.80 -3.22 -13.96
C GLN A 200 18.65 -2.56 -14.75
N THR A 201 18.89 -2.32 -16.03
CA THR A 201 17.86 -1.82 -16.95
C THR A 201 17.09 -3.00 -17.55
N LEU A 202 15.95 -3.37 -16.96
CA LEU A 202 15.08 -4.42 -17.47
C LEU A 202 14.14 -3.85 -18.55
N VAL A 203 14.38 -4.21 -19.82
CA VAL A 203 13.46 -3.90 -20.93
C VAL A 203 12.36 -4.95 -20.95
N LEU A 204 11.17 -4.59 -20.46
CA LEU A 204 10.03 -5.50 -20.35
C LEU A 204 8.88 -5.03 -21.24
N PRO A 205 8.08 -5.95 -21.80
CA PRO A 205 6.97 -5.62 -22.69
C PRO A 205 5.75 -5.05 -21.95
N PHE A 206 5.81 -4.96 -20.61
CA PHE A 206 4.74 -4.50 -19.74
C PHE A 206 5.28 -3.58 -18.63
N PRO A 207 4.42 -2.72 -18.07
CA PRO A 207 4.77 -1.94 -16.88
C PRO A 207 5.01 -2.86 -15.67
N VAL A 208 6.09 -2.60 -14.94
CA VAL A 208 6.40 -3.23 -13.66
C VAL A 208 6.30 -2.18 -12.56
N SER A 209 5.49 -2.47 -11.54
CA SER A 209 5.43 -1.67 -10.31
C SER A 209 6.07 -2.47 -9.18
N TYR A 210 6.84 -1.79 -8.33
CA TYR A 210 7.46 -2.39 -7.16
C TYR A 210 6.79 -1.88 -5.89
N PHE A 211 6.34 -2.79 -5.03
CA PHE A 211 5.84 -2.48 -3.71
C PHE A 211 6.86 -2.95 -2.67
N ARG A 212 7.54 -1.99 -2.05
CA ARG A 212 8.55 -2.25 -1.01
C ARG A 212 7.89 -2.46 0.35
N ILE A 213 8.32 -3.51 1.04
CA ILE A 213 7.91 -3.87 2.40
C ILE A 213 9.12 -3.86 3.32
N GLY A 214 8.92 -3.29 4.50
CA GLY A 214 9.97 -3.18 5.50
C GLY A 214 10.72 -1.87 5.41
N THR A 215 11.67 -1.75 6.32
CA THR A 215 12.53 -0.60 6.51
C THR A 215 13.98 -0.97 6.20
N ASP A 216 14.84 0.03 6.18
CA ASP A 216 16.28 -0.16 6.08
C ASP A 216 16.83 -0.63 7.44
N ALA A 217 16.58 -1.90 7.76
CA ALA A 217 16.98 -2.53 9.00
C ALA A 217 18.39 -3.11 8.88
N PRO A 218 19.17 -3.18 9.98
CA PRO A 218 20.46 -3.84 9.97
C PRO A 218 20.35 -5.30 9.56
N ASN A 219 21.15 -5.70 8.56
CA ASN A 219 21.08 -7.02 7.97
C ASN A 219 22.45 -7.70 8.02
N VAL A 220 22.47 -8.90 8.57
CA VAL A 220 23.65 -9.77 8.66
C VAL A 220 23.21 -11.18 8.30
N ALA A 221 23.99 -11.87 7.49
CA ALA A 221 23.66 -13.21 7.01
C ALA A 221 24.80 -14.20 7.26
N LEU A 222 24.42 -15.45 7.56
CA LEU A 222 25.29 -16.61 7.41
C LEU A 222 25.15 -17.11 5.97
N LEU A 223 26.19 -16.94 5.18
CA LEU A 223 26.22 -17.35 3.76
C LEU A 223 26.54 -18.83 3.59
N ALA A 224 27.41 -19.35 4.45
CA ALA A 224 27.83 -20.75 4.41
C ALA A 224 28.23 -21.23 5.81
N LEU A 225 28.01 -22.52 6.05
CA LEU A 225 28.55 -23.26 7.18
C LEU A 225 28.99 -24.63 6.67
N ALA A 226 30.24 -24.98 6.94
CA ALA A 226 30.80 -26.28 6.58
C ALA A 226 31.65 -26.81 7.75
N ALA A 227 31.65 -28.13 7.94
CA ALA A 227 32.53 -28.79 8.88
C ALA A 227 33.33 -29.87 8.14
N ARG A 228 34.63 -29.96 8.41
CA ARG A 228 35.52 -30.96 7.81
C ARG A 228 36.52 -31.47 8.83
N SER A 229 36.82 -32.76 8.80
CA SER A 229 37.95 -33.32 9.55
C SER A 229 39.26 -33.06 8.81
N LEU A 230 40.20 -32.41 9.48
CA LEU A 230 41.56 -32.12 9.01
C LEU A 230 42.54 -32.77 9.99
N GLN A 231 43.30 -33.76 9.51
CA GLN A 231 44.31 -34.48 10.33
C GLN A 231 43.74 -35.05 11.65
N GLY A 232 42.49 -35.52 11.64
CA GLY A 232 41.80 -36.07 12.81
C GLY A 232 41.05 -35.04 13.67
N ASN A 233 41.24 -33.74 13.43
CA ASN A 233 40.55 -32.67 14.15
C ASN A 233 39.35 -32.17 13.36
N LEU A 234 38.21 -31.99 14.02
CA LEU A 234 37.05 -31.36 13.41
C LEU A 234 37.26 -29.84 13.35
N VAL A 235 37.09 -29.27 12.15
CA VAL A 235 37.18 -27.83 11.91
C VAL A 235 35.88 -27.37 11.27
N ALA A 236 35.28 -26.31 11.82
CA ALA A 236 34.11 -25.66 11.26
C ALA A 236 34.51 -24.31 10.62
N LEU A 237 33.93 -24.01 9.47
CA LEU A 237 34.10 -22.78 8.72
C LEU A 237 32.73 -22.16 8.49
N ALA A 238 32.57 -20.87 8.81
CA ALA A 238 31.38 -20.11 8.46
C ALA A 238 31.75 -18.87 7.65
N GLN A 239 30.91 -18.51 6.69
CA GLN A 239 31.01 -17.24 5.98
C GLN A 239 29.87 -16.33 6.43
N VAL A 240 30.22 -15.11 6.82
CA VAL A 240 29.31 -14.09 7.36
C VAL A 240 29.38 -12.88 6.46
N ALA A 241 28.23 -12.27 6.17
CA ALA A 241 28.14 -11.01 5.44
C ALA A 241 27.38 -9.96 6.23
N ASN A 242 27.87 -8.72 6.18
CA ASN A 242 27.19 -7.55 6.70
C ASN A 242 26.57 -6.76 5.55
N TYR A 243 25.25 -6.85 5.41
CA TYR A 243 24.47 -6.10 4.43
C TYR A 243 24.02 -4.72 4.97
N SER A 244 24.47 -4.32 6.15
CA SER A 244 24.19 -2.99 6.71
C SER A 244 25.08 -1.92 6.09
N HIS A 245 24.64 -0.66 6.15
CA HIS A 245 25.40 0.51 5.68
C HIS A 245 26.52 0.97 6.61
N VAL A 246 26.70 0.28 7.74
CA VAL A 246 27.69 0.62 8.77
C VAL A 246 28.50 -0.60 9.15
N GLN A 247 29.74 -0.38 9.61
CA GLN A 247 30.56 -1.43 10.20
C GLN A 247 29.88 -2.04 11.42
N ARG A 248 29.98 -3.36 11.57
CA ARG A 248 29.44 -4.08 12.74
C ARG A 248 30.41 -5.14 13.25
N SER A 249 30.44 -5.28 14.57
CA SER A 249 31.02 -6.41 15.28
C SER A 249 29.93 -7.43 15.57
N ILE A 250 30.03 -8.61 14.98
CA ILE A 250 29.00 -9.63 14.97
C ILE A 250 29.50 -10.82 15.79
N PRO A 251 28.92 -11.13 16.96
CA PRO A 251 29.19 -12.38 17.65
C PRO A 251 28.53 -13.54 16.90
N VAL A 252 29.30 -14.59 16.63
CA VAL A 252 28.85 -15.79 15.94
C VAL A 252 29.06 -16.98 16.87
N GLU A 253 27.94 -17.60 17.22
CA GLU A 253 27.87 -18.71 18.16
C GLU A 253 27.81 -20.03 17.39
N LEU A 254 28.74 -20.94 17.68
CA LEU A 254 28.76 -22.28 17.12
C LEU A 254 28.15 -23.25 18.13
N TYR A 255 27.07 -23.92 17.73
CA TYR A 255 26.43 -24.97 18.51
C TYR A 255 26.70 -26.35 17.89
N ALA A 256 26.95 -27.35 18.75
CA ALA A 256 26.98 -28.76 18.38
C ALA A 256 26.07 -29.53 19.34
N ASP A 257 25.19 -30.37 18.80
CA ASP A 257 24.19 -31.14 19.57
C ASP A 257 23.39 -30.28 20.58
N GLY A 258 23.06 -29.05 20.17
CA GLY A 258 22.31 -28.08 21.00
C GLY A 258 23.12 -27.44 22.13
N ARG A 259 24.43 -27.71 22.24
CA ARG A 259 25.33 -27.08 23.21
C ARG A 259 26.21 -26.04 22.53
N LEU A 260 26.35 -24.88 23.18
CA LEU A 260 27.26 -23.85 22.73
C LEU A 260 28.70 -24.37 22.86
N VAL A 261 29.42 -24.43 21.75
CA VAL A 261 30.81 -24.90 21.70
C VAL A 261 31.79 -23.74 21.78
N ASN A 262 31.52 -22.67 21.02
CA ASN A 262 32.41 -21.52 20.94
C ASN A 262 31.67 -20.27 20.44
N VAL A 263 32.17 -19.09 20.79
CA VAL A 263 31.71 -17.80 20.26
C VAL A 263 32.91 -17.05 19.71
N GLN A 264 32.85 -16.68 18.43
CA GLN A 264 33.84 -15.79 17.80
C GLN A 264 33.17 -14.52 17.31
N THR A 265 33.84 -13.39 17.49
CA THR A 265 33.34 -12.09 16.99
C THR A 265 34.09 -11.72 15.72
N ILE A 266 33.35 -11.39 14.66
CA ILE A 266 33.92 -10.84 13.43
C ILE A 266 33.48 -9.38 13.25
N THR A 267 34.44 -8.51 12.92
CA THR A 267 34.16 -7.11 12.59
C THR A 267 34.14 -6.95 11.07
N LEU A 268 32.98 -6.63 10.50
CA LEU A 268 32.79 -6.47 9.07
C LEU A 268 32.40 -5.03 8.73
N GLY A 269 33.05 -4.45 7.72
CA GLY A 269 32.64 -3.17 7.14
C GLY A 269 31.24 -3.24 6.49
N ALA A 270 30.74 -2.10 6.01
CA ALA A 270 29.48 -2.05 5.27
C ALA A 270 29.59 -2.85 3.96
N GLY A 271 28.61 -3.72 3.68
CA GLY A 271 28.60 -4.59 2.49
C GLY A 271 29.70 -5.65 2.45
N ALA A 272 30.50 -5.80 3.50
CA ALA A 272 31.64 -6.70 3.52
C ALA A 272 31.25 -8.12 3.97
N SER A 273 31.98 -9.12 3.46
CA SER A 273 31.91 -10.50 3.92
C SER A 273 33.24 -10.95 4.52
N GLY A 274 33.20 -11.88 5.47
CA GLY A 274 34.39 -12.52 6.03
C GLY A 274 34.12 -13.95 6.49
N ALA A 275 35.19 -14.67 6.78
CA ALA A 275 35.13 -16.06 7.21
C ALA A 275 35.57 -16.20 8.67
N LEU A 276 34.93 -17.11 9.39
CA LEU A 276 35.30 -17.56 10.72
C LEU A 276 35.67 -19.04 10.68
N GLN A 277 36.64 -19.42 11.51
CA GLN A 277 37.10 -20.79 11.62
C GLN A 277 37.18 -21.17 13.10
N TRP A 278 36.55 -22.30 13.44
CA TRP A 278 36.68 -22.92 14.74
C TRP A 278 37.41 -24.26 14.60
N GLY A 279 38.44 -24.46 15.42
CA GLY A 279 39.14 -25.75 15.50
C GLY A 279 40.35 -25.70 16.42
N PRO A 280 40.75 -26.85 17.01
CA PRO A 280 40.03 -28.13 17.02
C PRO A 280 38.77 -28.08 17.91
N LEU A 281 37.67 -28.70 17.44
CA LEU A 281 36.36 -28.83 18.14
C LEU A 281 36.20 -30.17 18.85
#